data_AF-A0A9B0WLZ2-F1
#
_entry.id   AF-A0A9B0WLZ2-F1
#
_cell.length_a   1.000
_cell.length_b   1.000
_cell.length_c   1.000
_cell.angle_alpha   90.00
_cell.angle_beta   90.00
_cell.angle_gamma   90.00
#
_symmetry.space_group_name_H-M   'P 1'
#
loop_
_entity.id
_entity.type
_entity.pdbx_description
1 polymer ?
#
loop_
_entity_poly.entity_id
_entity_poly.type
_entity_poly.pdbx_seq_one_letter_code
_entity_poly.pdbx_strand_id
1 'polypeptide(L)'
;MLKAKILFVGPCESGKTVLANFLTESSDITEYNPTQGVRFESCWPALMKDSHGVVIIFNANTPSHLKEIEMWHSCFVQQQLLPDTQCLLVAHHKPGSGGDRGNLCLPSPLNKLKLVHSNLEDDPEEIRLEFIKYLKGIVNSVSESRDREEMSIIT
;
A
#
# COMPACT_ATOMS: atom_id res chain seq x y z
N MET A 1 -9.61 13.74 -16.28
CA MET A 1 -9.49 13.55 -14.81
C MET A 1 -8.28 12.67 -14.57
N LEU A 2 -7.32 13.09 -13.72
CA LEU A 2 -6.19 12.23 -13.32
C LEU A 2 -6.73 11.06 -12.51
N LYS A 3 -6.33 9.83 -12.84
CA LYS A 3 -6.70 8.62 -12.11
C LYS A 3 -5.42 7.94 -11.63
N ALA A 4 -5.35 7.62 -10.35
CA ALA A 4 -4.30 6.80 -9.76
C ALA A 4 -4.89 5.47 -9.31
N LYS A 5 -4.16 4.38 -9.57
CA LYS A 5 -4.52 3.02 -9.16
C LYS A 5 -3.56 2.58 -8.06
N ILE A 6 -4.08 2.31 -6.87
CA ILE A 6 -3.29 1.85 -5.72
C ILE A 6 -3.78 0.47 -5.31
N LEU A 7 -2.86 -0.48 -5.13
CA LEU A 7 -3.16 -1.84 -4.70
C LEU A 7 -2.93 -2.00 -3.20
N PHE A 8 -3.89 -2.64 -2.53
CA PHE A 8 -3.77 -3.03 -1.12
C PHE A 8 -3.50 -4.54 -1.06
N VAL A 9 -2.30 -4.93 -0.65
CA VAL A 9 -1.84 -6.33 -0.67
C VAL A 9 -1.27 -6.74 0.68
N GLY A 10 -1.01 -8.04 0.87
CA GLY A 10 -0.46 -8.57 2.11
C GLY A 10 -1.17 -9.84 2.62
N PRO A 11 -0.65 -10.44 3.69
CA PRO A 11 -1.08 -11.74 4.23
C PRO A 11 -2.56 -11.83 4.58
N CYS A 12 -3.12 -13.04 4.63
CA CYS A 12 -4.51 -13.21 5.08
C CYS A 12 -4.69 -12.63 6.50
N GLU A 13 -5.86 -12.06 6.80
CA GLU A 13 -6.17 -11.49 8.12
C GLU A 13 -5.28 -10.31 8.58
N SER A 14 -4.50 -9.70 7.69
CA SER A 14 -3.69 -8.51 8.02
C SER A 14 -4.48 -7.20 8.18
N GLY A 15 -5.79 -7.20 7.91
CA GLY A 15 -6.65 -6.00 8.03
C GLY A 15 -6.80 -5.17 6.74
N LYS A 16 -6.36 -5.67 5.57
CA LYS A 16 -6.47 -4.98 4.27
C LYS A 16 -7.85 -4.34 4.01
N THR A 17 -8.92 -5.13 4.12
CA THR A 17 -10.29 -4.67 3.83
C THR A 17 -10.74 -3.61 4.84
N VAL A 18 -10.41 -3.78 6.12
CA VAL A 18 -10.77 -2.84 7.18
C VAL A 18 -10.07 -1.50 6.94
N LEU A 19 -8.77 -1.52 6.66
CA LEU A 19 -8.00 -0.32 6.36
C LEU A 19 -8.45 0.36 5.07
N ALA A 20 -8.70 -0.40 4.01
CA ALA A 20 -9.18 0.16 2.74
C ALA A 20 -10.51 0.90 2.95
N ASN A 21 -11.48 0.28 3.61
CA ASN A 21 -12.77 0.89 3.90
C ASN A 21 -12.60 2.17 4.74
N PHE A 22 -11.85 2.09 5.84
CA PHE A 22 -11.57 3.23 6.69
C PHE A 22 -10.92 4.40 5.95
N LEU A 23 -9.99 4.14 5.03
CA LEU A 23 -9.33 5.18 4.23
C LEU A 23 -10.22 5.72 3.11
N THR A 24 -11.20 4.95 2.64
CA THR A 24 -12.16 5.40 1.62
C THR A 24 -13.29 6.25 2.18
N GLU A 25 -13.80 5.97 3.39
CA GLU A 25 -14.87 6.75 4.07
C GLU A 25 -14.47 8.19 4.44
N SER A 26 -13.31 8.60 3.99
CA SER A 26 -12.36 9.40 4.72
C SER A 26 -11.70 10.43 3.82
N SER A 27 -11.72 10.13 2.53
CA SER A 27 -11.03 10.82 1.47
C SER A 27 -12.04 11.18 0.40
N ASP A 28 -11.74 12.16 -0.46
CA ASP A 28 -12.48 12.42 -1.70
C ASP A 28 -12.27 11.30 -2.76
N ILE A 29 -12.01 10.06 -2.32
CA ILE A 29 -11.84 8.89 -3.18
C ILE A 29 -13.24 8.49 -3.63
N THR A 30 -13.59 8.90 -4.84
CA THR A 30 -14.93 8.73 -5.41
C THR A 30 -15.27 7.29 -5.81
N GLU A 31 -14.28 6.40 -5.94
CA GLU A 31 -14.48 5.06 -6.49
C GLU A 31 -13.60 4.02 -5.77
N TYR A 32 -14.21 3.17 -4.93
CA TYR A 32 -13.58 2.00 -4.31
C TYR A 32 -14.04 0.73 -5.02
N ASN A 33 -13.10 -0.03 -5.57
CA ASN A 33 -13.35 -1.31 -6.22
C ASN A 33 -12.75 -2.43 -5.37
N PRO A 34 -13.50 -3.04 -4.43
CA PRO A 34 -13.00 -4.16 -3.65
C PRO A 34 -12.75 -5.34 -4.58
N THR A 35 -11.48 -5.73 -4.73
CA THR A 35 -11.16 -7.02 -5.36
C THR A 35 -11.41 -8.12 -4.34
N GLN A 36 -12.30 -9.08 -4.66
CA GLN A 36 -12.39 -10.32 -3.87
C GLN A 36 -11.00 -10.94 -3.81
N GLY A 37 -10.53 -11.29 -2.61
CA GLY A 37 -9.15 -11.71 -2.36
C GLY A 37 -8.66 -12.72 -3.39
N VAL A 38 -7.85 -12.27 -4.35
CA VAL A 38 -7.40 -13.09 -5.46
C VAL A 38 -6.28 -13.99 -4.93
N ARG A 39 -6.66 -15.21 -4.55
CA ARG A 39 -5.75 -16.25 -4.04
C ARG A 39 -4.93 -16.94 -5.13
N PHE A 40 -5.13 -16.59 -6.40
CA PHE A 40 -4.46 -17.21 -7.55
C PHE A 40 -3.36 -16.31 -8.09
N GLU A 41 -2.11 -16.75 -7.94
CA GLU A 41 -0.90 -16.02 -8.37
C GLU A 41 -0.92 -15.70 -9.88
N SER A 42 -1.55 -16.56 -10.69
CA SER A 42 -1.69 -16.39 -12.14
C SER A 42 -2.41 -15.09 -12.54
N CYS A 43 -3.23 -14.53 -11.65
CA CYS A 43 -3.98 -13.31 -11.92
C CYS A 43 -3.25 -12.03 -11.45
N TRP A 44 -2.14 -12.14 -10.72
CA TRP A 44 -1.43 -10.98 -10.18
C TRP A 44 -0.92 -10.04 -11.28
N PRO A 45 -0.36 -10.50 -12.42
CA PRO A 45 0.06 -9.59 -13.48
C PRO A 45 -1.08 -8.70 -14.00
N ALA A 46 -2.30 -9.26 -14.11
CA ALA A 46 -3.48 -8.50 -14.53
C ALA A 46 -3.90 -7.45 -13.48
N LEU A 47 -3.79 -7.78 -12.19
CA LEU A 47 -4.03 -6.82 -11.10
C LEU A 47 -2.99 -5.72 -11.07
N MET A 48 -1.72 -6.05 -11.31
CA MET A 48 -0.59 -5.14 -11.24
C MET A 48 -0.54 -4.17 -12.42
N LYS A 49 -1.05 -4.57 -13.58
CA LYS A 49 -1.10 -3.73 -14.77
C LYS A 49 -1.62 -2.32 -14.46
N ASP A 50 -0.86 -1.30 -14.86
CA ASP A 50 -1.18 0.13 -14.71
C ASP A 50 -1.37 0.57 -13.24
N SER A 51 -0.77 -0.15 -12.28
CA SER A 51 -0.77 0.26 -10.87
C SER A 51 0.29 1.33 -10.63
N HIS A 52 -0.12 2.37 -9.93
CA HIS A 52 0.71 3.54 -9.62
C HIS A 52 1.22 3.51 -8.18
N GLY A 53 0.78 2.56 -7.37
CA GLY A 53 1.25 2.41 -6.01
C GLY A 53 0.80 1.12 -5.36
N VAL A 54 1.55 0.67 -4.36
CA VAL A 54 1.27 -0.52 -3.57
C VAL A 54 1.35 -0.18 -2.07
N VAL A 55 0.32 -0.58 -1.33
CA VAL A 55 0.30 -0.59 0.13
C VAL A 55 0.35 -2.05 0.59
N ILE A 56 1.44 -2.45 1.25
CA ILE A 56 1.60 -3.79 1.82
C ILE A 56 1.21 -3.74 3.29
N ILE A 57 0.15 -4.46 3.64
CA ILE A 57 -0.45 -4.46 4.98
C ILE A 57 -0.18 -5.80 5.65
N PHE A 58 0.40 -5.76 6.84
CA PHE A 58 0.70 -6.93 7.64
C PHE A 58 0.42 -6.67 9.12
N ASN A 59 0.30 -7.75 9.89
CA ASN A 59 0.22 -7.67 11.35
C ASN A 59 1.58 -8.06 11.95
N ALA A 60 2.22 -7.13 12.63
CA ALA A 60 3.53 -7.28 13.26
C ALA A 60 3.58 -8.38 14.33
N ASN A 61 2.46 -8.64 14.99
CA ASN A 61 2.34 -9.64 16.06
C ASN A 61 2.16 -11.06 15.50
N THR A 62 2.10 -11.22 14.17
CA THR A 62 1.95 -12.52 13.50
C THR A 62 3.24 -12.88 12.76
N PRO A 63 4.08 -13.80 13.29
CA PRO A 63 5.40 -14.09 12.71
C PRO A 63 5.38 -14.59 11.25
N SER A 64 4.33 -15.31 10.83
CA SER A 64 4.19 -15.73 9.44
C SER A 64 4.05 -14.54 8.48
N HIS A 65 3.39 -13.46 8.92
CA HIS A 65 3.22 -12.28 8.09
C HIS A 65 4.55 -11.62 7.76
N LEU A 66 5.50 -11.59 8.71
CA LEU A 66 6.84 -11.04 8.48
C LEU A 66 7.63 -11.80 7.41
N LYS A 67 7.37 -13.11 7.25
CA LYS A 67 7.96 -13.88 6.15
C LYS A 67 7.25 -13.60 4.83
N GLU A 68 5.93 -13.49 4.87
CA GLU A 68 5.12 -13.25 3.68
C GLU A 68 5.32 -11.85 3.10
N ILE A 69 5.61 -10.80 3.88
CA ILE A 69 5.81 -9.44 3.35
C ILE A 69 6.96 -9.36 2.34
N GLU A 70 8.00 -10.19 2.48
CA GLU A 70 9.07 -10.27 1.49
C GLU A 70 8.56 -10.81 0.15
N MET A 71 7.70 -11.84 0.19
CA MET A 71 7.03 -12.38 -0.99
C MET A 71 6.13 -11.31 -1.64
N TRP A 72 5.29 -10.64 -0.86
CA TRP A 72 4.41 -9.57 -1.35
C TRP A 72 5.20 -8.43 -2.00
N HIS A 73 6.31 -8.02 -1.39
CA HIS A 73 7.21 -7.02 -1.95
C HIS A 73 7.87 -7.49 -3.24
N SER A 74 8.36 -8.72 -3.29
CA SER A 74 8.96 -9.27 -4.50
C SER A 74 7.98 -9.28 -5.67
N CYS A 75 6.77 -9.79 -5.44
CA CYS A 75 5.76 -9.94 -6.49
C CYS A 75 5.16 -8.60 -6.94
N PHE A 76 4.82 -7.71 -6.01
CA PHE A 76 4.05 -6.50 -6.32
C PHE A 76 4.89 -5.24 -6.49
N VAL A 77 6.14 -5.22 -6.01
CA VAL A 77 7.04 -4.07 -6.11
C VAL A 77 8.20 -4.37 -7.05
N GLN A 78 9.02 -5.38 -6.73
CA GLN A 78 10.25 -5.65 -7.50
C GLN A 78 9.97 -6.12 -8.93
N GLN A 79 9.06 -7.08 -9.11
CA GLN A 79 8.71 -7.58 -10.44
C GLN A 79 8.06 -6.51 -11.33
N GLN A 80 7.40 -5.52 -10.71
CA GLN A 80 6.76 -4.40 -11.41
C GLN A 80 7.67 -3.19 -11.58
N LEU A 81 8.89 -3.25 -11.04
CA LEU A 81 9.86 -2.15 -11.04
C LEU A 81 9.29 -0.86 -10.45
N LEU A 82 8.40 -0.98 -9.46
CA LEU A 82 7.86 0.19 -8.76
C LEU A 82 8.96 0.80 -7.88
N PRO A 83 9.16 2.14 -7.94
CA PRO A 83 10.07 2.83 -7.05
C PRO A 83 9.57 2.81 -5.61
N ASP A 84 10.51 2.85 -4.66
CA ASP A 84 10.22 2.84 -3.22
C ASP A 84 9.23 3.95 -2.80
N THR A 85 9.26 5.10 -3.48
CA THR A 85 8.33 6.23 -3.25
C THR A 85 6.87 5.92 -3.60
N GLN A 86 6.64 4.90 -4.44
CA GLN A 86 5.30 4.41 -4.79
C GLN A 86 4.86 3.25 -3.89
N CYS A 87 5.61 2.95 -2.83
CA CYS A 87 5.35 1.84 -1.91
C CYS A 87 5.16 2.31 -0.47
N LEU A 88 4.20 1.71 0.24
CA LEU A 88 3.92 1.98 1.65
C LEU A 88 3.79 0.66 2.43
N LEU A 89 4.50 0.52 3.55
CA LEU A 89 4.32 -0.58 4.48
C LEU A 89 3.43 -0.16 5.63
N VAL A 90 2.42 -0.97 5.96
CA VAL A 90 1.52 -0.73 7.10
C VAL A 90 1.56 -1.93 8.04
N ALA A 91 2.12 -1.74 9.22
CA ALA A 91 2.01 -2.65 10.35
C ALA A 91 0.69 -2.37 11.08
N HIS A 92 -0.36 -3.07 10.68
CA HIS A 92 -1.70 -2.92 11.23
C HIS A 92 -1.91 -3.81 12.44
N HIS A 93 -2.37 -3.19 13.53
CA HIS A 93 -2.61 -3.81 14.81
C HIS A 93 -4.12 -3.95 15.05
N LYS A 94 -4.52 -5.10 15.60
CA LYS A 94 -5.91 -5.31 16.00
C LYS A 94 -6.20 -4.49 17.27
N PRO A 95 -7.43 -4.00 17.44
CA PRO A 95 -7.95 -3.52 18.71
C PRO A 95 -7.51 -4.36 19.92
N GLY A 96 -7.03 -3.70 20.96
CA GLY A 96 -6.65 -4.35 22.21
C GLY A 96 -5.40 -5.25 22.14
N SER A 97 -4.63 -5.24 21.05
CA SER A 97 -3.45 -6.11 20.89
C SER A 97 -2.25 -5.76 21.78
N GLY A 98 -2.40 -4.81 22.71
CA GLY A 98 -1.28 -4.20 23.44
C GLY A 98 -0.48 -3.31 22.49
N GLY A 99 -0.28 -2.05 22.87
CA GLY A 99 0.39 -1.04 22.05
C GLY A 99 1.90 -1.24 21.90
N ASP A 100 2.37 -2.49 21.74
CA ASP A 100 3.77 -2.75 21.45
C ASP A 100 4.02 -2.38 19.98
N ARG A 101 4.20 -1.07 19.76
CA ARG A 101 4.85 -0.49 18.58
C ARG A 101 6.35 -0.85 18.61
N GLY A 102 6.65 -2.13 18.85
CA GLY A 102 8.00 -2.62 19.01
C GLY A 102 8.83 -2.27 17.79
N ASN A 103 10.13 -2.07 17.98
CA ASN A 103 11.06 -1.78 16.90
C ASN A 103 11.07 -2.95 15.91
N LEU A 104 10.33 -2.82 14.81
CA LEU A 104 10.33 -3.77 13.72
C LEU A 104 11.62 -3.61 12.92
N CYS A 105 12.56 -4.54 13.13
CA CYS A 105 13.74 -4.66 12.30
C CYS A 105 13.38 -5.42 11.01
N LEU A 106 12.93 -4.68 10.00
CA LEU A 106 12.68 -5.26 8.68
C LEU A 106 14.00 -5.51 7.93
N PRO A 107 14.13 -6.62 7.18
CA PRO A 107 15.30 -6.86 6.36
C PRO A 107 15.32 -5.94 5.12
N SER A 108 16.49 -5.75 4.53
CA SER A 108 16.58 -5.10 3.20
C SER A 108 15.90 -5.98 2.14
N PRO A 109 15.17 -5.41 1.18
CA PRO A 109 15.00 -3.97 0.92
C PRO A 109 13.82 -3.31 1.66
N LEU A 110 13.04 -4.07 2.44
CA LEU A 110 11.84 -3.56 3.12
C LEU A 110 12.13 -2.40 4.08
N ASN A 111 13.31 -2.37 4.69
CA ASN A 111 13.75 -1.29 5.57
C ASN A 111 13.93 0.08 4.88
N LYS A 112 13.92 0.13 3.55
CA LYS A 112 13.95 1.39 2.77
C LYS A 112 12.57 2.00 2.61
N LEU A 113 11.53 1.17 2.72
CA LEU A 113 10.16 1.60 2.53
C LEU A 113 9.67 2.34 3.77
N LYS A 114 8.81 3.33 3.55
CA LYS A 114 8.12 4.02 4.64
C LYS A 114 7.22 2.99 5.36
N LEU A 115 7.51 2.76 6.64
CA LEU A 115 6.69 1.96 7.54
C LEU A 115 5.79 2.87 8.38
N VAL A 116 4.51 2.52 8.45
CA VAL A 116 3.50 3.17 9.29
C VAL A 116 2.88 2.12 10.19
N HIS A 117 2.80 2.41 11.49
CA HIS A 117 2.02 1.61 12.42
C HIS A 117 0.58 2.12 12.43
N SER A 118 -0.40 1.22 12.41
CA SER A 118 -1.80 1.59 12.38
C SER A 118 -2.58 0.83 13.44
N ASN A 119 -3.29 1.56 14.30
CA ASN A 119 -4.38 1.04 15.12
C ASN A 119 -5.58 1.99 14.94
N LEU A 120 -6.71 1.48 14.45
CA LEU A 120 -7.88 2.29 14.13
C LEU A 120 -8.68 2.72 15.37
N GLU A 121 -8.43 2.14 16.53
CA GLU A 121 -9.08 2.54 17.79
C GLU A 121 -8.25 3.56 18.56
N ASP A 122 -6.93 3.36 18.64
CA ASP A 122 -6.05 4.22 19.46
C ASP A 122 -5.68 5.52 18.75
N ASP A 123 -5.28 5.45 17.47
CA ASP A 123 -4.81 6.60 16.70
C ASP A 123 -5.17 6.47 15.20
N PRO A 124 -6.46 6.58 14.85
CA PRO A 124 -6.94 6.45 13.48
C PRO A 124 -6.42 7.56 12.55
N GLU A 125 -6.07 8.73 13.06
CA GLU A 125 -5.66 9.87 12.24
C GLU A 125 -4.24 9.75 11.70
N GLU A 126 -3.33 9.10 12.44
CA GLU A 126 -1.93 8.87 11.99
C GLU A 126 -1.88 8.18 10.62
N ILE A 127 -2.62 7.08 10.47
CA ILE A 127 -2.66 6.34 9.20
C ILE A 127 -3.34 7.13 8.08
N ARG A 128 -4.34 7.97 8.39
CA ARG A 128 -4.96 8.84 7.38
C ARG A 128 -3.98 9.86 6.85
N LEU A 129 -3.28 10.56 7.75
CA LEU A 129 -2.33 11.60 7.39
C LEU A 129 -1.18 11.03 6.53
N GLU A 130 -0.62 9.90 6.94
CA GLU A 130 0.44 9.23 6.17
C GLU A 130 -0.07 8.69 4.84
N PHE A 131 -1.28 8.12 4.78
CA PHE A 131 -1.86 7.68 3.52
C PHE A 131 -2.19 8.84 2.57
N ILE A 132 -2.70 9.96 3.06
CA ILE A 132 -2.94 11.17 2.26
C ILE A 132 -1.63 11.72 1.70
N LYS A 133 -0.57 11.75 2.52
CA LYS A 133 0.76 12.16 2.07
C LYS A 133 1.29 11.24 0.97
N TYR A 134 1.17 9.94 1.16
CA TYR A 134 1.52 8.93 0.16
C TYR A 134 0.72 9.14 -1.14
N LEU A 135 -0.60 9.26 -1.06
CA LEU A 135 -1.49 9.49 -2.20
C LEU A 135 -1.13 10.76 -2.98
N LYS A 136 -0.84 11.86 -2.29
CA LYS A 136 -0.36 13.11 -2.93
C LYS A 136 0.93 12.88 -3.71
N GLY A 137 1.87 12.11 -3.15
CA GLY A 137 3.09 11.70 -3.84
C GLY A 137 2.81 10.91 -5.12
N ILE A 138 1.90 9.94 -5.07
CA ILE A 138 1.47 9.17 -6.25
C ILE A 138 0.85 10.09 -7.30
N VAL A 139 -0.12 10.93 -6.92
CA VAL A 139 -0.82 11.81 -7.86
C VAL A 139 0.15 12.75 -8.57
N ASN A 140 1.11 13.33 -7.84
CA ASN A 140 2.16 14.17 -8.43
C ASN A 140 3.03 13.40 -9.42
N SER A 141 3.43 12.18 -9.08
CA SER A 141 4.21 11.32 -9.99
C SER A 141 3.44 10.97 -11.26
N VAL A 142 2.14 10.68 -11.14
CA VAL A 142 1.23 10.41 -12.28
C VAL A 142 1.06 11.64 -13.16
N SER A 143 0.85 12.82 -12.58
CA SER A 143 0.74 14.06 -13.37
C SER A 143 2.02 14.36 -14.13
N GLU A 144 3.19 14.24 -13.49
CA GLU A 144 4.47 14.47 -14.16
C GLU A 144 4.74 13.47 -15.30
N SER A 145 4.36 12.19 -15.12
CA SER A 145 4.50 11.19 -16.19
C SER A 145 3.65 11.57 -17.39
N ARG A 146 2.40 11.96 -17.14
CA ARG A 146 1.47 12.36 -18.19
C ARG A 146 1.96 13.61 -18.93
N ASP A 147 2.44 14.62 -18.22
CA ASP A 147 2.95 15.85 -18.84
C ASP A 147 4.18 15.56 -19.72
N ARG A 148 5.07 14.66 -19.28
CA ARG A 148 6.21 14.19 -20.08
C ARG A 148 5.77 13.47 -21.36
N GLU A 149 4.75 12.61 -21.27
CA GLU A 149 4.18 11.92 -22.43
C GLU A 149 3.55 12.92 -23.42
N GLU A 150 2.75 13.88 -22.93
CA GLU A 150 2.14 14.92 -23.77
C GLU A 150 3.20 15.80 -24.48
N MET A 151 4.31 16.15 -23.81
CA MET A 151 5.42 16.89 -24.44
C MET A 151 6.17 16.10 -25.51
N SER A 152 6.25 14.76 -25.37
CA SER A 152 6.97 13.90 -26.32
C SER A 152 6.26 13.68 -27.66
N ILE A 153 4.96 14.03 -27.75
CA ILE A 153 4.16 13.94 -28.97
C ILE A 153 4.33 15.19 -29.86
N ILE A 154 4.79 16.31 -29.29
CA ILE A 154 4.85 17.62 -29.98
C ILE A 154 6.22 17.85 -30.66
N THR A 155 7.21 16.97 -30.46
CA THR A 155 8.54 17.02 -31.08
C THR A 155 8.73 15.86 -32.04
#